data_AF-A0AA39X168-F1
#
_entry.id   AF-A0AA39X168-F1
#
_cell.length_a   1.000
_cell.length_b   1.000
_cell.length_c   1.000
_cell.angle_alpha   90.00
_cell.angle_beta   90.00
_cell.angle_gamma   90.00
#
_symmetry.space_group_name_H-M   'P 1'
#
loop_
_entity.id
_entity.type
_entity.pdbx_description
1 polymer ?
#
loop_
_entity_poly.entity_id
_entity_poly.type
_entity_poly.pdbx_seq_one_letter_code
_entity_poly.pdbx_strand_id
1 'polypeptide(L)'
;MAATASAGTIRCRHAEPAPAPEPVPQAGGSFGAVDPQFIPPSFGVVANQGRVDSVTCTGINGALIPCNCPPARDDAKFLGGLNAALTQGFFPNPSIKTPITLAKFNDASDKSPNTNKQRATAMIQVMQSLSGTLGKGCPGVSFPTLINQQRTGEFGVLPASVGNAGK
;
A
#
# COMPACT_ATOMS: atom_id res chain seq x y z
N MET A 1 -74.04 40.05 -22.40
CA MET A 1 -72.63 40.13 -21.96
C MET A 1 -72.13 38.71 -21.83
N ALA A 2 -71.38 38.22 -22.82
CA ALA A 2 -70.82 36.87 -22.83
C ALA A 2 -69.33 37.00 -23.09
N ALA A 3 -68.52 36.47 -22.18
CA ALA A 3 -67.08 36.32 -22.34
C ALA A 3 -66.68 34.95 -21.78
N THR A 4 -65.99 34.22 -22.63
CA THR A 4 -65.54 32.83 -22.60
C THR A 4 -64.26 32.60 -21.79
N ALA A 5 -63.98 31.30 -21.57
CA ALA A 5 -62.68 30.65 -21.32
C ALA A 5 -62.22 30.60 -19.86
N SER A 6 -61.50 29.60 -19.35
CA SER A 6 -60.91 28.37 -19.93
C SER A 6 -60.70 27.38 -18.78
N ALA A 7 -60.97 26.10 -19.01
CA ALA A 7 -60.69 25.04 -18.05
C ALA A 7 -59.18 24.77 -17.97
N GLY A 8 -58.54 25.14 -16.86
CA GLY A 8 -57.13 24.86 -16.59
C GLY A 8 -56.93 23.41 -16.15
N THR A 9 -56.27 22.62 -16.99
CA THR A 9 -55.77 21.28 -16.65
C THR A 9 -54.66 21.39 -15.61
N ILE A 10 -54.96 21.00 -14.36
CA ILE A 10 -53.93 20.77 -13.35
C ILE A 10 -53.14 19.52 -13.76
N ARG A 11 -51.97 19.71 -14.38
CA ARG A 11 -50.99 18.64 -14.53
C ARG A 11 -50.42 18.33 -13.15
N CYS A 12 -50.71 17.15 -12.63
CA CYS A 12 -49.86 16.51 -11.62
C CYS A 12 -48.45 16.46 -12.21
N ARG A 13 -47.55 17.32 -11.73
CA ARG A 13 -46.11 17.16 -11.98
C ARG A 13 -45.71 15.85 -11.31
N HIS A 14 -45.53 14.80 -12.12
CA HIS A 14 -44.62 13.72 -11.77
C HIS A 14 -43.30 14.37 -11.40
N ALA A 15 -42.88 14.18 -10.14
CA ALA A 15 -41.55 14.56 -9.71
C ALA A 15 -40.55 13.80 -10.57
N GLU A 16 -39.74 14.55 -11.31
CA GLU A 16 -38.59 14.02 -12.03
C GLU A 16 -37.66 13.35 -11.00
N PRO A 17 -37.25 12.08 -11.20
CA PRO A 17 -36.32 11.44 -10.28
C PRO A 17 -35.02 12.25 -10.30
N ALA A 18 -34.57 12.66 -9.10
CA ALA A 18 -33.30 13.35 -8.93
C ALA A 18 -32.17 12.54 -9.60
N PRO A 19 -31.17 13.21 -10.23
CA PRO A 19 -30.02 12.51 -10.77
C PRO A 19 -29.35 11.70 -9.67
N ALA A 20 -29.04 10.44 -9.98
CA ALA A 20 -28.29 9.55 -9.09
C ALA A 20 -26.99 10.24 -8.63
N PRO A 21 -26.57 10.06 -7.37
CA PRO A 21 -25.31 10.62 -6.90
C PRO A 21 -24.16 10.10 -7.78
N GLU A 22 -23.40 11.02 -8.35
CA GLU A 22 -22.13 10.71 -9.00
C GLU A 22 -21.24 9.93 -7.99
N PRO A 23 -20.42 8.98 -8.45
CA PRO A 23 -19.48 8.31 -7.58
C PRO A 23 -18.54 9.35 -6.98
N VAL A 24 -18.73 9.65 -5.70
CA VAL A 24 -17.80 10.44 -4.90
C VAL A 24 -16.39 9.86 -5.09
N PRO A 25 -15.39 10.69 -5.46
CA PRO A 25 -13.99 10.27 -5.37
C PRO A 25 -13.77 9.80 -3.93
N GLN A 26 -13.49 8.51 -3.76
CA GLN A 26 -13.19 7.96 -2.46
C GLN A 26 -11.92 8.66 -1.97
N ALA A 27 -12.07 9.53 -0.98
CA ALA A 27 -10.95 10.11 -0.25
C ALA A 27 -10.21 8.95 0.41
N GLY A 28 -9.17 8.46 -0.27
CA GLY A 28 -8.21 7.56 0.32
C GLY A 28 -7.64 8.22 1.56
N GLY A 29 -7.69 7.51 2.70
CA GLY A 29 -7.08 7.97 3.93
C GLY A 29 -5.63 8.37 3.64
N SER A 30 -5.31 9.64 3.88
CA SER A 30 -3.98 10.19 3.63
C SER A 30 -3.05 9.70 4.75
N PHE A 31 -2.39 8.57 4.48
CA PHE A 31 -1.42 7.94 5.36
C PHE A 31 -0.07 8.69 5.27
N GLY A 32 -0.06 9.93 5.78
CA GLY A 32 1.03 10.85 5.47
C GLY A 32 1.11 11.09 3.96
N ALA A 33 2.09 11.84 3.50
CA ALA A 33 2.17 12.19 2.09
C ALA A 33 2.47 11.01 1.14
N VAL A 34 2.52 9.76 1.62
CA VAL A 34 2.84 8.56 0.83
C VAL A 34 1.58 8.04 0.15
N ASP A 35 1.64 7.90 -1.17
CA ASP A 35 0.51 7.39 -1.94
C ASP A 35 0.42 5.85 -1.83
N PRO A 36 -0.68 5.30 -1.28
CA PRO A 36 -0.81 3.87 -1.04
C PRO A 36 -0.83 3.04 -2.34
N GLN A 37 -1.10 3.62 -3.50
CA GLN A 37 -1.13 2.88 -4.77
C GLN A 37 0.25 2.32 -5.17
N PHE A 38 1.34 2.89 -4.66
CA PHE A 38 2.71 2.43 -4.90
C PHE A 38 3.25 1.51 -3.79
N ILE A 39 2.41 1.14 -2.83
CA ILE A 39 2.67 0.10 -1.84
C ILE A 39 1.93 -1.16 -2.34
N PRO A 40 2.62 -2.30 -2.53
CA PRO A 40 1.96 -3.53 -2.96
C PRO A 40 0.76 -3.88 -2.08
N PRO A 41 -0.34 -4.39 -2.67
CA PRO A 41 -1.54 -4.75 -1.91
C PRO A 41 -1.30 -5.91 -0.93
N SER A 42 -0.28 -6.74 -1.20
CA SER A 42 0.19 -7.79 -0.31
C SER A 42 1.71 -7.89 -0.36
N PHE A 43 2.32 -8.16 0.80
CA PHE A 43 3.75 -8.44 0.91
C PHE A 43 4.11 -9.90 0.65
N GLY A 44 3.12 -10.78 0.48
CA GLY A 44 3.29 -12.18 0.11
C GLY A 44 3.38 -13.17 1.27
N VAL A 45 3.55 -12.68 2.48
CA VAL A 45 3.33 -13.41 3.74
C VAL A 45 2.37 -12.55 4.56
N VAL A 46 1.50 -13.17 5.35
CA VAL A 46 0.64 -12.46 6.30
C VAL A 46 1.12 -12.68 7.73
N ALA A 47 0.96 -11.68 8.58
CA ALA A 47 1.29 -11.80 10.00
C ALA A 47 0.55 -13.00 10.62
N ASN A 48 1.20 -13.67 11.57
CA ASN A 48 0.73 -14.88 12.24
C ASN A 48 0.54 -16.13 11.33
N GLN A 49 0.98 -16.10 10.07
CA GLN A 49 0.94 -17.28 9.20
C GLN A 49 1.91 -18.36 9.67
N GLY A 50 1.51 -19.64 9.55
CA GLY A 50 2.41 -20.77 9.78
C GLY A 50 3.04 -20.75 11.18
N ARG A 51 2.22 -20.41 12.19
CA ARG A 51 2.63 -20.25 13.58
C ARG A 51 3.32 -21.52 14.10
N VAL A 52 4.54 -21.37 14.60
CA VAL A 52 5.32 -22.43 15.23
C VAL A 52 5.15 -22.39 16.75
N ASP A 53 5.19 -21.18 17.32
CA ASP A 53 4.99 -20.94 18.76
C ASP A 53 4.29 -19.57 19.01
N SER A 54 4.35 -19.05 20.24
CA SER A 54 3.69 -17.79 20.60
C SER A 54 4.23 -16.56 19.88
N VAL A 55 5.49 -16.57 19.44
CA VAL A 55 6.23 -15.42 18.87
C VAL A 55 6.87 -15.73 17.51
N THR A 56 6.99 -17.00 17.13
CA THR A 56 7.67 -17.48 15.92
C THR A 56 6.67 -18.04 14.91
N CYS A 57 6.81 -17.59 13.66
CA CYS A 57 5.98 -17.95 12.52
C CYS A 57 6.84 -18.36 11.32
N THR A 58 6.21 -18.92 10.29
CA THR A 58 6.89 -19.39 9.09
C THR A 58 6.71 -18.39 7.94
N GLY A 59 7.83 -17.85 7.46
CA GLY A 59 7.90 -17.01 6.27
C GLY A 59 8.08 -17.82 4.99
N ILE A 60 8.52 -17.15 3.93
CA ILE A 60 8.80 -17.82 2.65
C ILE A 60 9.86 -18.92 2.81
N ASN A 61 9.70 -20.03 2.08
CA ASN A 61 10.62 -21.18 2.05
C ASN A 61 10.83 -21.85 3.42
N GLY A 62 9.88 -21.74 4.34
CA GLY A 62 10.01 -22.36 5.66
C GLY A 62 10.90 -21.59 6.65
N ALA A 63 11.38 -20.40 6.29
CA ALA A 63 12.24 -19.60 7.16
C ALA A 63 11.47 -19.09 8.38
N LEU A 64 12.07 -19.14 9.57
CA LEU A 64 11.44 -18.63 10.79
C LEU A 64 11.47 -17.09 10.81
N ILE A 65 10.32 -16.48 11.10
CA ILE A 65 10.13 -15.04 11.21
C ILE A 65 9.36 -14.68 12.48
N PRO A 66 9.48 -13.45 13.01
CA PRO A 66 8.58 -12.97 14.05
C PRO A 66 7.12 -12.98 13.58
N CYS A 67 6.18 -13.42 14.42
CA CYS A 67 4.77 -13.50 14.02
C CYS A 67 4.11 -12.15 13.71
N ASN A 68 4.69 -11.04 14.16
CA ASN A 68 4.26 -9.69 13.80
C ASN A 68 4.81 -9.20 12.45
N CYS A 69 5.57 -10.05 11.73
CA CYS A 69 6.12 -9.74 10.44
C CYS A 69 5.40 -10.49 9.31
N PRO A 70 5.09 -9.82 8.18
CA PRO A 70 5.23 -8.39 7.96
C PRO A 70 4.14 -7.59 8.72
N PRO A 71 4.35 -6.29 9.01
CA PRO A 71 3.25 -5.44 9.45
C PRO A 71 2.20 -5.30 8.34
N ALA A 72 1.02 -4.80 8.70
CA ALA A 72 0.03 -4.42 7.70
C ALA A 72 0.55 -3.28 6.81
N ARG A 73 0.05 -3.18 5.57
CA ARG A 73 0.51 -2.16 4.61
C ARG A 73 0.22 -0.73 5.09
N ASP A 74 -0.84 -0.59 5.87
CA ASP A 74 -1.34 0.62 6.49
C ASP A 74 -0.93 0.75 7.97
N ASP A 75 0.04 -0.05 8.42
CA ASP A 75 0.61 0.09 9.75
C ASP A 75 1.29 1.46 9.92
N ALA A 76 0.95 2.13 11.02
CA ALA A 76 1.41 3.49 11.29
C ALA A 76 2.94 3.60 11.44
N LYS A 77 3.62 2.57 11.96
CA LYS A 77 5.08 2.59 12.09
C LYS A 77 5.74 2.44 10.74
N PHE A 78 5.21 1.54 9.90
CA PHE A 78 5.69 1.38 8.53
C PHE A 78 5.50 2.66 7.72
N LEU A 79 4.29 3.21 7.69
CA LEU A 79 3.99 4.42 6.91
C LEU A 79 4.72 5.66 7.44
N GLY A 80 4.80 5.82 8.76
CA GLY A 80 5.55 6.91 9.39
C GLY A 80 7.04 6.83 9.06
N GLY A 81 7.63 5.64 9.15
CA GLY A 81 9.02 5.39 8.79
C GLY A 81 9.29 5.60 7.29
N LEU A 82 8.36 5.19 6.43
CA LEU A 82 8.46 5.39 4.98
C LEU A 82 8.36 6.87 4.61
N ASN A 83 7.42 7.60 5.19
CA ASN A 83 7.32 9.04 4.99
C ASN A 83 8.60 9.75 5.47
N ALA A 84 9.16 9.37 6.63
CA ALA A 84 10.44 9.92 7.11
C ALA A 84 11.58 9.60 6.14
N ALA A 85 11.71 8.35 5.70
CA ALA A 85 12.73 7.92 4.75
C ALA A 85 12.68 8.72 3.44
N LEU A 86 11.49 8.95 2.92
CA LEU A 86 11.25 9.62 1.64
C LEU A 86 11.41 11.15 1.70
N THR A 87 11.14 11.76 2.85
CA THR A 87 11.26 13.22 3.06
C THR A 87 12.65 13.63 3.53
N GLN A 88 13.27 12.85 4.41
CA GLN A 88 14.60 13.12 4.98
C GLN A 88 15.73 12.51 4.14
N GLY A 89 15.42 11.53 3.29
CA GLY A 89 16.40 10.83 2.46
C GLY A 89 17.19 9.73 3.18
N PHE A 90 16.77 9.32 4.39
CA PHE A 90 17.32 8.18 5.13
C PHE A 90 16.34 7.72 6.22
N PHE A 91 16.44 6.45 6.65
CA PHE A 91 15.77 5.96 7.86
C PHE A 91 16.39 4.63 8.34
N PRO A 92 16.59 4.43 9.66
CA PRO A 92 16.70 5.45 10.71
C PRO A 92 18.11 6.10 10.72
N ASN A 93 19.06 5.52 9.98
CA ASN A 93 20.47 5.89 10.02
C ASN A 93 20.86 6.75 8.80
N PRO A 94 21.41 7.97 8.99
CA PRO A 94 21.78 8.87 7.90
C PRO A 94 22.90 8.36 6.98
N SER A 95 23.65 7.34 7.40
CA SER A 95 24.68 6.68 6.58
C SER A 95 24.10 5.80 5.47
N ILE A 96 22.83 5.40 5.57
CA ILE A 96 22.13 4.62 4.55
C ILE A 96 21.08 5.50 3.89
N LYS A 97 21.33 5.90 2.63
CA LYS A 97 20.43 6.79 1.90
C LYS A 97 19.21 6.06 1.35
N THR A 98 18.06 6.71 1.44
CA THR A 98 16.85 6.32 0.71
C THR A 98 17.06 6.65 -0.77
N PRO A 99 16.86 5.70 -1.69
CA PRO A 99 17.23 5.89 -3.10
C PRO A 99 16.21 6.72 -3.91
N ILE A 100 15.13 7.19 -3.28
CA ILE A 100 14.03 7.88 -3.93
C ILE A 100 13.43 8.91 -2.97
N THR A 101 12.98 10.03 -3.53
CA THR A 101 12.29 11.08 -2.77
C THR A 101 10.79 10.82 -2.72
N LEU A 102 10.08 11.50 -1.82
CA LEU A 102 8.62 11.44 -1.74
C LEU A 102 7.92 11.79 -3.06
N ALA A 103 8.34 12.87 -3.72
CA ALA A 103 7.78 13.30 -4.98
C ALA A 103 7.94 12.22 -6.07
N LYS A 104 9.13 11.61 -6.14
CA LYS A 104 9.39 10.56 -7.14
C LYS A 104 8.71 9.24 -6.78
N PHE A 105 8.57 8.91 -5.49
CA PHE A 105 7.82 7.75 -5.04
C PHE A 105 6.36 7.82 -5.50
N ASN A 106 5.72 8.98 -5.36
CA ASN A 106 4.33 9.22 -5.73
C ASN A 106 4.09 9.53 -7.22
N ASP A 107 5.14 9.56 -8.05
CA ASP A 107 5.02 9.88 -9.47
C ASP A 107 4.33 8.74 -10.24
N ALA A 108 3.02 8.88 -10.47
CA ALA A 108 2.20 7.92 -11.22
C ALA A 108 2.59 7.80 -12.70
N SER A 109 3.28 8.80 -13.23
CA SER A 109 3.76 8.85 -14.61
C SER A 109 4.97 7.93 -14.83
N ASP A 110 5.73 7.63 -13.77
CA ASP A 110 6.90 6.76 -13.84
C ASP A 110 6.64 5.40 -13.17
N LYS A 111 6.37 4.42 -14.03
CA LYS A 111 6.22 3.00 -13.66
C LYS A 111 7.38 2.15 -14.16
N SER A 112 8.52 2.78 -14.47
CA SER A 112 9.69 2.07 -14.98
C SER A 112 10.19 1.04 -13.97
N PRO A 113 10.80 -0.07 -14.44
CA PRO A 113 11.39 -1.06 -13.54
C PRO A 113 12.37 -0.43 -12.55
N ASN A 114 13.19 0.54 -12.99
CA ASN A 114 14.15 1.21 -12.12
C ASN A 114 13.46 1.95 -10.96
N THR A 115 12.43 2.75 -11.24
CA THR A 115 11.69 3.48 -10.18
C THR A 115 11.00 2.52 -9.22
N ASN A 116 10.44 1.42 -9.74
CA ASN A 116 9.85 0.39 -8.88
C ASN A 116 10.87 -0.33 -7.99
N LYS A 117 12.10 -0.57 -8.46
CA LYS A 117 13.19 -1.09 -7.63
C LYS A 117 13.57 -0.13 -6.51
N GLN A 118 13.61 1.17 -6.79
CA GLN A 118 13.90 2.19 -5.79
C GLN A 118 12.77 2.30 -4.75
N ARG A 119 11.50 2.30 -5.18
CA ARG A 119 10.32 2.23 -4.28
C ARG A 119 10.42 1.02 -3.35
N ALA A 120 10.69 -0.16 -3.89
CA ALA A 120 10.86 -1.39 -3.10
C ALA A 120 12.03 -1.28 -2.13
N THR A 121 13.17 -0.76 -2.57
CA THR A 121 14.34 -0.57 -1.71
C THR A 121 14.03 0.34 -0.51
N ALA A 122 13.34 1.45 -0.72
CA ALA A 122 12.92 2.34 0.36
C ALA A 122 11.98 1.63 1.36
N MET A 123 10.98 0.89 0.86
CA MET A 123 10.08 0.11 1.72
C MET A 123 10.82 -0.97 2.52
N ILE A 124 11.78 -1.67 1.90
CA ILE A 124 12.59 -2.71 2.55
C ILE A 124 13.46 -2.13 3.66
N GLN A 125 14.13 -0.99 3.41
CA GLN A 125 14.96 -0.31 4.42
C GLN A 125 14.15 0.01 5.69
N VAL A 126 12.92 0.48 5.51
CA VAL A 126 11.99 0.77 6.61
C VAL A 126 11.56 -0.51 7.31
N MET A 127 11.14 -1.54 6.56
CA MET A 127 10.71 -2.81 7.14
C MET A 127 11.79 -3.48 7.99
N GLN A 128 13.03 -3.45 7.51
CA GLN A 128 14.19 -4.00 8.23
C GLN A 128 14.59 -3.16 9.46
N SER A 129 13.96 -2.00 9.65
CA SER A 129 14.28 -1.05 10.72
C SER A 129 13.07 -0.60 11.55
N LEU A 130 11.95 -1.34 11.51
CA LEU A 130 10.69 -0.95 12.16
C LEU A 130 10.77 -0.76 13.69
N SER A 131 11.76 -1.35 14.37
CA SER A 131 12.01 -1.09 15.80
C SER A 131 12.72 0.25 16.06
N GLY A 132 13.03 1.01 15.02
CA GLY A 132 13.90 2.21 15.10
C GLY A 132 15.39 1.87 15.09
N THR A 133 15.77 0.59 15.11
CA THR A 133 17.17 0.15 14.98
C THR A 133 17.38 -0.57 13.66
N LEU A 134 18.44 -0.20 12.92
CA LEU A 134 18.80 -0.83 11.65
C LEU A 134 18.99 -2.34 11.84
N GLY A 135 18.37 -3.15 10.97
CA GLY A 135 18.47 -4.61 10.99
C GLY A 135 17.67 -5.31 12.08
N LYS A 136 17.00 -4.57 12.97
CA LYS A 136 16.09 -5.10 13.99
C LYS A 136 14.63 -4.85 13.61
N GLY A 137 14.24 -5.26 12.42
CA GLY A 137 12.87 -5.15 11.94
C GLY A 137 12.38 -6.49 11.41
N CYS A 138 11.51 -6.43 10.41
CA CYS A 138 11.09 -7.61 9.71
C CYS A 138 12.17 -8.07 8.71
N PRO A 139 12.54 -9.36 8.71
CA PRO A 139 13.48 -9.89 7.73
C PRO A 139 12.84 -10.02 6.35
N GLY A 140 13.65 -9.97 5.29
CA GLY A 140 13.20 -9.99 3.88
C GLY A 140 12.29 -11.16 3.51
N VAL A 141 12.47 -12.30 4.17
CA VAL A 141 11.64 -13.50 4.03
C VAL A 141 10.17 -13.30 4.49
N SER A 142 9.87 -12.21 5.18
CA SER A 142 8.50 -11.83 5.60
C SER A 142 7.77 -10.98 4.54
N PHE A 143 8.46 -10.51 3.51
CA PHE A 143 7.87 -9.64 2.47
C PHE A 143 8.43 -9.95 1.08
N PRO A 144 8.29 -11.20 0.60
CA PRO A 144 8.88 -11.63 -0.66
C PRO A 144 8.44 -10.81 -1.87
N THR A 145 7.24 -10.23 -1.88
CA THR A 145 6.80 -9.32 -2.95
C THR A 145 7.76 -8.13 -3.11
N LEU A 146 8.19 -7.51 -2.01
CA LEU A 146 9.11 -6.37 -2.07
C LEU A 146 10.51 -6.81 -2.52
N ILE A 147 10.99 -7.96 -2.05
CA ILE A 147 12.27 -8.53 -2.49
C ILE A 147 12.26 -8.78 -4.01
N ASN A 148 11.16 -9.33 -4.54
CA ASN A 148 11.03 -9.54 -5.96
C ASN A 148 10.98 -8.21 -6.73
N GLN A 149 10.19 -7.25 -6.27
CA GLN A 149 10.11 -5.92 -6.88
C GLN A 149 11.47 -5.19 -6.86
N GLN A 150 12.26 -5.31 -5.78
CA GLN A 150 13.61 -4.74 -5.71
C GLN A 150 14.55 -5.36 -6.76
N ARG A 151 14.39 -6.65 -7.05
CA ARG A 151 15.22 -7.38 -8.02
C ARG A 151 14.80 -7.10 -9.46
N THR A 152 13.51 -7.20 -9.76
CA THR A 152 12.99 -7.18 -11.14
C THR A 152 12.41 -5.82 -11.54
N GLY A 153 11.88 -5.05 -10.60
CA GLY A 153 11.10 -3.84 -10.87
C GLY A 153 9.62 -4.12 -11.16
N GLU A 154 9.18 -5.37 -11.04
CA GLU A 154 7.78 -5.75 -11.20
C GLU A 154 7.00 -5.46 -9.92
N PHE A 155 5.96 -4.62 -10.03
CA PHE A 155 5.16 -4.19 -8.91
C PHE A 155 4.15 -5.26 -8.49
N GLY A 156 4.13 -5.62 -7.20
CA GLY A 156 3.08 -6.48 -6.63
C GLY A 156 3.15 -7.96 -7.03
N VAL A 157 4.24 -8.40 -7.67
CA VAL A 157 4.40 -9.79 -8.14
C VAL A 157 5.18 -10.61 -7.13
N LEU A 158 4.63 -11.75 -6.70
CA LEU A 158 5.35 -12.73 -5.90
C LEU A 158 6.48 -13.38 -6.70
N PRO A 159 7.64 -13.69 -6.08
CA PRO A 159 8.70 -14.40 -6.78
C PRO A 159 8.18 -15.73 -7.33
N ALA A 160 8.53 -16.05 -8.58
CA ALA A 160 8.09 -17.29 -9.24
C ALA A 160 8.49 -18.59 -8.50
N SER A 161 9.44 -18.50 -7.56
CA SER A 161 9.88 -19.59 -6.69
C SER A 161 9.09 -19.73 -5.39
N VAL A 162 8.06 -18.90 -5.12
CA VAL A 162 7.08 -19.16 -4.04
C VAL A 162 6.06 -20.19 -4.51
N GLY A 163 6.55 -21.39 -4.88
CA GLY A 163 5.69 -22.53 -5.13
C GLY A 163 5.02 -22.94 -3.82
N ASN A 164 3.74 -22.60 -3.68
CA ASN A 164 2.73 -23.24 -2.86
C ASN A 164 3.28 -24.07 -1.69
N ALA A 165 3.55 -23.44 -0.54
CA ALA A 165 3.79 -24.14 0.72
C ALA A 165 2.45 -24.70 1.22
N GLY A 166 1.94 -25.70 0.51
CA GLY A 166 0.76 -26.47 0.84
C GLY A 166 1.07 -27.94 0.60
N LYS A 167 1.66 -28.58 1.61
CA LYS A 167 1.50 -30.00 1.95
C LYS A 167 1.80 -30.18 3.43
#